data_AF-A0A970PFE8-F1
#
_entry.id   AF-A0A970PFE8-F1
#
_cell.length_a   1.000
_cell.length_b   1.000
_cell.length_c   1.000
_cell.angle_alpha   90.00
_cell.angle_beta   90.00
_cell.angle_gamma   90.00
#
_symmetry.space_group_name_H-M   'P 1'
#
loop_
_entity.id
_entity.type
_entity.pdbx_description
1 polymer ?
#
loop_
_entity_poly.entity_id
_entity_poly.type
_entity_poly.pdbx_seq_one_letter_code
_entity_poly.pdbx_strand_id
1 'polypeptide(L)'
;MTNKGQKVAFHTYMNERRLSVIVHSLISAWMLAFLFEGQIFYSLANEYDYAPNVIVFCGLAACFAGLLLCGLIIKTKKAAKQLLLGTCLLSIAMSAIFFFPPSILWLLGIVIGSFFAGACVAAWAFYLKSSTPKNERIKTVADMLILSNILMILLNMAAILVSGRLGLAVSMIMLICAFFFALRLPTDHEAILPAYIGRKESYVSITRLLVFLCLFIVIITINSGLMYQVVNPAFAHLEWLTSWYWALPYIMAIFIMRNLSRRINRTYILYAAIAMIGFSFIGFMSLGRGAATYIVVNTLMLGACGVYDLFWWSVLGEMLELNKNPAKILGIGLSANVLGVLLGGLIGSAITSPNTYNPNPTLLAMIVVCITLVLLPPLHKHLSLLLKDHAFLSEFSELSAKEQEGKVDRVTRFGNLSEREGQVASRLLQGKTYKTIAGELYISENTVKYYVKNIYSKFGIQSRAELINIILKDENTTIDK
;
A
#
# COMPACT_ATOMS: atom_id res chain seq x y z
N MET A 1 -12.27 42.30 34.76
CA MET A 1 -10.83 41.97 34.78
C MET A 1 -10.58 40.91 35.85
N THR A 2 -9.53 40.12 35.65
CA THR A 2 -8.92 39.11 36.55
C THR A 2 -9.65 37.77 36.80
N ASN A 3 -9.25 36.80 35.97
CA ASN A 3 -8.60 35.54 36.36
C ASN A 3 -9.38 34.55 37.25
N LYS A 4 -10.00 33.54 36.61
CA LYS A 4 -10.26 32.24 37.23
C LYS A 4 -9.98 31.10 36.24
N GLY A 5 -8.88 30.41 36.48
CA GLY A 5 -8.85 28.95 36.46
C GLY A 5 -8.70 28.29 35.08
N GLN A 6 -7.55 28.51 34.45
CA GLN A 6 -6.99 27.57 33.48
C GLN A 6 -6.66 26.26 34.23
N LYS A 7 -7.67 25.39 34.41
CA LYS A 7 -7.43 23.99 34.79
C LYS A 7 -6.81 23.30 33.58
N VAL A 8 -5.48 23.32 33.55
CA VAL A 8 -4.67 22.34 32.82
C VAL A 8 -4.97 20.97 33.45
N ALA A 9 -6.04 20.34 32.99
CA ALA A 9 -6.30 18.94 33.27
C ALA A 9 -5.33 18.13 32.41
N PHE A 10 -4.25 17.67 33.04
CA PHE A 10 -3.32 16.68 32.53
C PHE A 10 -4.07 15.34 32.41
N HIS A 11 -4.97 15.23 31.44
CA HIS A 11 -5.51 13.94 31.02
C HIS A 11 -4.67 13.44 29.86
N THR A 12 -3.97 12.33 30.10
CA THR A 12 -3.24 11.50 29.15
C THR A 12 -4.21 10.88 28.13
N TYR A 13 -4.87 11.71 27.32
CA TYR A 13 -5.61 11.25 26.15
C TYR A 13 -4.57 10.83 25.12
N MET A 14 -4.45 9.52 24.86
CA MET A 14 -3.67 9.04 23.73
C MET A 14 -4.19 9.74 22.47
N ASN A 15 -3.29 10.41 21.76
CA ASN A 15 -3.60 11.05 20.47
C ASN A 15 -4.29 10.03 19.55
N GLU A 16 -5.39 10.41 18.89
CA GLU A 16 -6.20 9.57 18.01
C GLU A 16 -5.34 8.76 17.03
N ARG A 17 -4.30 9.38 16.49
CA ARG A 17 -3.32 8.74 15.62
C ARG A 17 -2.68 7.50 16.26
N ARG A 18 -2.16 7.64 17.49
CA ARG A 18 -1.49 6.54 18.21
C ARG A 18 -2.48 5.43 18.54
N LEU A 19 -3.68 5.81 19.00
CA LEU A 19 -4.74 4.86 19.31
C LEU A 19 -5.14 4.05 18.06
N SER A 20 -5.32 4.73 16.92
CA SER A 20 -5.65 4.08 15.66
C SER A 20 -4.56 3.10 15.19
N VAL A 21 -3.29 3.49 15.31
CA VAL A 21 -2.14 2.61 15.01
C VAL A 21 -2.17 1.36 15.91
N ILE A 22 -2.34 1.52 17.23
CA ILE A 22 -2.37 0.39 18.17
C ILE A 22 -3.51 -0.58 17.84
N VAL A 23 -4.73 -0.06 17.66
CA VAL A 23 -5.91 -0.89 17.32
C VAL A 23 -5.65 -1.68 16.05
N HIS A 24 -5.17 -1.00 15.01
CA HIS A 24 -4.97 -1.65 13.72
C HIS A 24 -3.83 -2.67 13.79
N SER A 25 -2.72 -2.35 14.47
CA SER A 25 -1.59 -3.27 14.61
C SER A 25 -1.92 -4.54 15.38
N LEU A 26 -2.78 -4.47 16.41
CA LEU A 26 -3.22 -5.66 17.14
C LEU A 26 -4.09 -6.58 16.26
N ILE A 27 -5.02 -6.01 15.48
CA ILE A 27 -5.85 -6.79 14.53
C ILE A 27 -4.98 -7.37 13.41
N SER A 28 -4.05 -6.57 12.85
CA SER A 28 -3.14 -7.02 11.80
C SER A 28 -2.16 -8.09 12.29
N ALA A 29 -1.68 -8.01 13.53
CA ALA A 29 -0.84 -9.05 14.12
C ALA A 29 -1.57 -10.41 14.17
N TRP A 30 -2.83 -10.43 14.63
CA TRP A 30 -3.67 -11.63 14.56
C TRP A 30 -3.87 -12.12 13.12
N MET A 31 -4.23 -11.21 12.20
CA MET A 31 -4.45 -11.55 10.79
C MET A 31 -3.21 -12.19 10.16
N LEU A 32 -2.03 -11.62 10.38
CA LEU A 32 -0.78 -12.10 9.80
C LEU A 32 -0.26 -13.38 10.48
N ALA A 33 -0.42 -13.52 11.80
CA ALA A 33 0.05 -14.69 12.53
C ALA A 33 -0.87 -15.91 12.40
N PHE A 34 -2.17 -15.70 12.10
CA PHE A 34 -3.18 -16.76 12.05
C PHE A 34 -3.78 -17.01 10.66
N LEU A 35 -4.21 -15.96 9.93
CA LEU A 35 -4.97 -16.14 8.69
C LEU A 35 -4.10 -16.15 7.43
N PHE A 36 -3.21 -15.17 7.30
CA PHE A 36 -2.47 -14.89 6.06
C PHE A 36 -1.12 -15.64 6.07
N GLU A 37 -1.11 -16.90 5.62
CA GLU A 37 0.08 -17.78 5.71
C GLU A 37 0.63 -17.85 7.15
N GLY A 38 -0.28 -17.80 8.13
CA GLY A 38 0.03 -17.62 9.54
C GLY A 38 0.56 -18.88 10.23
N GLN A 39 1.67 -18.74 10.97
CA GLN A 39 2.33 -19.84 11.66
C GLN A 39 1.45 -20.50 12.74
N ILE A 40 0.50 -19.78 13.33
CA ILE A 40 -0.46 -20.35 14.27
C ILE A 40 -1.31 -21.41 13.56
N PHE A 41 -1.84 -21.12 12.37
CA PHE A 41 -2.66 -22.07 11.63
C PHE A 41 -1.83 -23.25 11.13
N TYR A 42 -0.61 -23.01 10.60
CA TYR A 42 0.28 -24.11 10.19
C TYR A 42 0.63 -25.04 11.35
N SER A 43 0.94 -24.50 12.53
CA SER A 43 1.23 -25.30 13.72
C SER A 43 0.04 -26.18 14.13
N LEU A 44 -1.17 -25.61 14.14
CA LEU A 44 -2.40 -26.36 14.45
C LEU A 44 -2.74 -27.40 13.38
N ALA A 45 -2.55 -27.07 12.10
CA ALA A 45 -2.81 -27.98 10.99
C ALA A 45 -1.86 -29.19 11.03
N ASN A 46 -0.57 -28.96 11.35
CA ASN A 46 0.42 -30.02 11.52
C ASN A 46 0.09 -30.96 12.68
N GLU A 47 -0.51 -30.47 13.77
CA GLU A 47 -0.94 -31.31 14.92
C GLU A 47 -1.96 -32.38 14.50
N TYR A 48 -2.76 -32.11 13.46
CA TYR A 48 -3.82 -32.99 12.96
C TYR A 48 -3.53 -33.60 11.59
N ASP A 49 -2.30 -33.47 11.08
CA ASP A 49 -1.91 -33.87 9.71
C ASP A 49 -2.87 -33.32 8.63
N TYR A 50 -3.36 -32.09 8.86
CA TYR A 50 -4.36 -31.44 8.02
C TYR A 50 -3.67 -30.60 6.94
N ALA A 51 -3.97 -30.85 5.67
CA ALA A 51 -3.37 -30.10 4.56
C ALA A 51 -3.87 -28.63 4.52
N PRO A 52 -3.02 -27.61 4.80
CA PRO A 52 -3.47 -26.23 4.98
C PRO A 52 -3.73 -25.49 3.65
N ASN A 53 -3.16 -25.97 2.53
CA ASN A 53 -3.04 -25.22 1.27
C ASN A 53 -4.37 -24.67 0.74
N VAL A 54 -5.43 -25.49 0.73
CA VAL A 54 -6.75 -25.09 0.20
C VAL A 54 -7.38 -24.03 1.11
N ILE A 55 -7.32 -24.22 2.42
CA ILE A 55 -7.90 -23.29 3.39
C ILE A 55 -7.19 -21.93 3.32
N VAL A 56 -5.85 -21.93 3.27
CA VAL A 56 -5.05 -20.69 3.17
C VAL A 56 -5.36 -19.95 1.87
N PHE A 57 -5.46 -20.66 0.74
CA PHE A 57 -5.87 -20.06 -0.53
C PHE A 57 -7.26 -19.42 -0.45
N CYS A 58 -8.25 -20.12 0.11
CA CYS A 58 -9.58 -19.57 0.33
C CYS A 58 -9.57 -18.34 1.26
N GLY A 59 -8.73 -18.35 2.29
CA GLY A 59 -8.50 -17.21 3.18
C GLY A 59 -7.95 -16.00 2.43
N LEU A 60 -6.91 -16.18 1.62
CA LEU A 60 -6.33 -15.13 0.78
C LEU A 60 -7.36 -14.54 -0.20
N ALA A 61 -8.13 -15.40 -0.88
CA ALA A 61 -9.20 -14.97 -1.78
C ALA A 61 -10.32 -14.19 -1.05
N ALA A 62 -10.67 -14.63 0.17
CA ALA A 62 -11.64 -13.93 1.00
C ALA A 62 -11.11 -12.57 1.49
N CYS A 63 -9.82 -12.49 1.87
CA CYS A 63 -9.16 -11.23 2.23
C CYS A 63 -9.16 -10.23 1.06
N PHE A 64 -8.85 -10.71 -0.15
CA PHE A 64 -8.97 -9.93 -1.38
C PHE A 64 -10.39 -9.36 -1.57
N ALA A 65 -11.41 -10.20 -1.43
CA ALA A 65 -12.80 -9.77 -1.54
C ALA A 65 -13.18 -8.75 -0.45
N GLY A 66 -12.74 -8.96 0.79
CA GLY A 66 -12.94 -8.05 1.91
C GLY A 66 -12.36 -6.65 1.66
N LEU A 67 -11.11 -6.59 1.20
CA LEU A 67 -10.43 -5.35 0.82
C LEU A 67 -11.17 -4.61 -0.31
N LEU A 68 -11.53 -5.34 -1.36
CA LEU A 68 -12.14 -4.76 -2.56
C LEU A 68 -13.57 -4.24 -2.31
N LEU A 69 -14.38 -5.01 -1.57
CA LEU A 69 -15.79 -4.70 -1.34
C LEU A 69 -16.03 -3.72 -0.19
N CYS A 70 -15.10 -3.60 0.77
CA CYS A 70 -15.25 -2.70 1.92
C CYS A 70 -15.53 -1.25 1.50
N GLY A 71 -14.86 -0.75 0.47
CA GLY A 71 -15.06 0.61 -0.04
C GLY A 71 -16.43 0.88 -0.69
N LEU A 72 -17.22 -0.16 -0.96
CA LEU A 72 -18.60 -0.02 -1.45
C LEU A 72 -19.59 0.10 -0.28
N ILE A 73 -19.30 -0.61 0.81
CA ILE A 73 -20.17 -0.77 1.98
C ILE A 73 -19.91 0.35 3.01
N ILE A 74 -18.65 0.56 3.37
CA ILE A 74 -18.24 1.49 4.42
C ILE A 74 -17.99 2.87 3.83
N LYS A 75 -18.81 3.84 4.22
CA LYS A 75 -18.77 5.22 3.71
C LYS A 75 -18.49 6.28 4.78
N THR A 76 -18.49 5.91 6.05
CA THR A 76 -18.35 6.85 7.17
C THR A 76 -17.37 6.32 8.23
N LYS A 77 -16.76 7.25 8.98
CA LYS A 77 -15.88 6.92 10.12
C LYS A 77 -16.63 6.13 11.22
N LYS A 78 -17.91 6.42 11.44
CA LYS A 78 -18.77 5.66 12.35
C LYS A 78 -18.94 4.20 11.90
N ALA A 79 -19.24 3.97 10.62
CA ALA A 79 -19.34 2.63 10.06
C ALA A 79 -18.00 1.88 10.13
N ALA A 80 -16.87 2.58 9.90
CA ALA A 80 -15.53 2.01 10.06
C ALA A 80 -15.25 1.57 11.51
N LYS A 81 -15.65 2.37 12.52
CA LYS A 81 -15.56 1.97 13.94
C LYS A 81 -16.41 0.73 14.24
N GLN A 82 -17.65 0.71 13.76
CA GLN A 82 -18.55 -0.43 13.97
C GLN A 82 -18.01 -1.71 13.34
N LEU A 83 -17.44 -1.61 12.13
CA LEU A 83 -16.76 -2.73 11.48
C LEU A 83 -15.58 -3.21 12.32
N LEU A 84 -14.69 -2.33 12.77
CA LEU A 84 -13.53 -2.70 13.60
C LEU A 84 -13.96 -3.44 14.88
N LEU A 85 -14.96 -2.92 15.60
CA LEU A 85 -15.48 -3.55 16.82
C LEU A 85 -16.13 -4.91 16.53
N GLY A 86 -16.97 -4.98 15.50
CA GLY A 86 -17.64 -6.21 15.09
C GLY A 86 -16.65 -7.28 14.64
N THR A 87 -15.64 -6.90 13.87
CA THR A 87 -14.57 -7.81 13.45
C THR A 87 -13.75 -8.31 14.62
N CYS A 88 -13.43 -7.49 15.63
CA CYS A 88 -12.72 -8.01 16.82
C CYS A 88 -13.52 -9.13 17.51
N LEU A 89 -14.81 -8.92 17.75
CA LEU A 89 -15.67 -9.93 18.38
C LEU A 89 -15.80 -11.19 17.52
N LEU A 90 -16.02 -11.00 16.21
CA LEU A 90 -16.11 -12.08 15.25
C LEU A 90 -14.80 -12.88 15.17
N SER A 91 -13.66 -12.21 15.10
CA SER A 91 -12.33 -12.83 15.05
C SER A 91 -12.04 -13.64 16.31
N ILE A 92 -12.46 -13.18 17.49
CA ILE A 92 -12.36 -13.95 18.74
C ILE A 92 -13.21 -15.21 18.65
N ALA A 93 -14.48 -15.08 18.24
CA ALA A 93 -15.38 -16.23 18.08
C ALA A 93 -14.87 -17.25 17.04
N MET A 94 -14.40 -16.78 15.88
CA MET A 94 -13.86 -17.67 14.85
C MET A 94 -12.54 -18.33 15.29
N SER A 95 -11.69 -17.62 16.05
CA SER A 95 -10.46 -18.20 16.62
C SER A 95 -10.78 -19.32 17.62
N ALA A 96 -11.84 -19.18 18.42
CA ALA A 96 -12.24 -20.19 19.40
C ALA A 96 -12.55 -21.58 18.77
N ILE A 97 -12.98 -21.61 17.50
CA ILE A 97 -13.26 -22.85 16.76
C ILE A 97 -12.01 -23.74 16.65
N PHE A 98 -10.81 -23.15 16.60
CA PHE A 98 -9.56 -23.87 16.35
C PHE A 98 -8.96 -24.50 17.62
N PHE A 99 -9.63 -24.37 18.76
CA PHE A 99 -9.35 -25.23 19.93
C PHE A 99 -10.00 -26.61 19.82
N PHE A 100 -10.92 -26.79 18.86
CA PHE A 100 -11.58 -28.05 18.58
C PHE A 100 -10.98 -28.72 17.33
N PRO A 101 -11.11 -30.06 17.21
CA PRO A 101 -10.59 -30.80 16.07
C PRO A 101 -11.07 -30.26 14.71
N PRO A 102 -10.29 -30.50 13.63
CA PRO A 102 -10.62 -30.02 12.29
C PRO A 102 -12.04 -30.40 11.86
N SER A 103 -12.79 -29.41 11.38
CA SER A 103 -14.13 -29.57 10.84
C SER A 103 -14.37 -28.52 9.75
N ILE A 104 -15.52 -28.56 9.08
CA ILE A 104 -15.89 -27.52 8.11
C ILE A 104 -15.91 -26.10 8.72
N LEU A 105 -16.03 -26.01 10.05
CA LEU A 105 -15.94 -24.75 10.78
C LEU A 105 -14.55 -24.10 10.69
N TRP A 106 -13.47 -24.87 10.48
CA TRP A 106 -12.14 -24.29 10.24
C TRP A 106 -12.10 -23.50 8.94
N LEU A 107 -12.64 -24.08 7.85
CA LEU A 107 -12.75 -23.40 6.57
C LEU A 107 -13.61 -22.14 6.68
N LEU A 108 -14.79 -22.24 7.29
CA LEU A 108 -15.66 -21.09 7.52
C LEU A 108 -14.97 -20.03 8.41
N GLY A 109 -14.23 -20.47 9.44
CA GLY A 109 -13.34 -19.68 10.29
C GLY A 109 -12.39 -18.81 9.51
N ILE A 110 -11.55 -19.43 8.70
CA ILE A 110 -10.54 -18.72 7.90
C ILE A 110 -11.20 -17.82 6.85
N VAL A 111 -12.22 -18.29 6.12
CA VAL A 111 -12.86 -17.51 5.06
C VAL A 111 -13.56 -16.28 5.61
N ILE A 112 -14.42 -16.44 6.62
CA ILE A 112 -15.16 -15.33 7.23
C ILE A 112 -14.17 -14.39 7.94
N GLY A 113 -13.25 -14.94 8.72
CA GLY A 113 -12.22 -14.17 9.42
C GLY A 113 -11.39 -13.31 8.46
N SER A 114 -10.93 -13.89 7.35
CA SER A 114 -10.11 -13.20 6.35
C SER A 114 -10.88 -12.11 5.62
N PHE A 115 -12.14 -12.34 5.26
CA PHE A 115 -12.99 -11.32 4.64
C PHE A 115 -13.11 -10.08 5.52
N PHE A 116 -13.45 -10.26 6.80
CA PHE A 116 -13.61 -9.15 7.73
C PHE A 116 -12.28 -8.50 8.14
N ALA A 117 -11.19 -9.27 8.22
CA ALA A 117 -9.86 -8.74 8.43
C ALA A 117 -9.43 -7.80 7.29
N GLY A 118 -9.61 -8.25 6.03
CA GLY A 118 -9.37 -7.42 4.85
C GLY A 118 -10.23 -6.16 4.85
N ALA A 119 -11.51 -6.27 5.19
CA ALA A 119 -12.39 -5.12 5.30
C ALA A 119 -11.94 -4.12 6.39
N CYS A 120 -11.43 -4.60 7.53
CA CYS A 120 -10.87 -3.74 8.57
C CYS A 120 -9.63 -2.97 8.11
N VAL A 121 -8.75 -3.60 7.34
CA VAL A 121 -7.58 -2.94 6.74
C VAL A 121 -8.00 -1.82 5.80
N ALA A 122 -9.00 -2.05 4.94
CA ALA A 122 -9.52 -1.00 4.07
C ALA A 122 -10.21 0.14 4.87
N ALA A 123 -10.99 -0.21 5.90
CA ALA A 123 -11.70 0.77 6.74
C ALA A 123 -10.77 1.66 7.57
N TRP A 124 -9.55 1.18 7.87
CA TRP A 124 -8.53 1.98 8.55
C TRP A 124 -8.18 3.28 7.80
N ALA A 125 -8.43 3.34 6.48
CA ALA A 125 -8.25 4.54 5.67
C ALA A 125 -8.95 5.80 6.24
N PHE A 126 -10.11 5.64 6.91
CA PHE A 126 -10.81 6.77 7.54
C PHE A 126 -10.00 7.39 8.68
N TYR A 127 -9.34 6.56 9.48
CA TYR A 127 -8.48 7.04 10.57
C TYR A 127 -7.12 7.52 10.04
N LEU A 128 -6.54 6.82 9.06
CA LEU A 128 -5.31 7.31 8.42
C LEU A 128 -5.51 8.70 7.79
N LYS A 129 -6.68 8.95 7.19
CA LYS A 129 -7.04 10.25 6.63
C LYS A 129 -7.27 11.32 7.70
N SER A 130 -8.11 11.03 8.69
CA SER A 130 -8.56 12.02 9.68
C SER A 130 -7.56 12.28 10.81
N SER A 131 -6.87 11.25 11.31
CA SER A 131 -5.98 11.34 12.47
C SER A 131 -4.54 11.73 12.10
N THR A 132 -4.16 11.72 10.82
CA THR A 132 -2.78 11.98 10.39
C THR A 132 -2.69 13.05 9.28
N PRO A 133 -1.91 14.14 9.48
CA PRO A 133 -1.59 15.10 8.43
C PRO A 133 -0.94 14.44 7.21
N LYS A 134 -1.21 14.93 5.99
CA LYS A 134 -0.69 14.36 4.72
C LYS A 134 0.82 14.05 4.78
N ASN A 135 1.58 15.00 5.33
CA ASN A 135 3.03 14.97 5.47
C ASN A 135 3.59 13.88 6.41
N GLU A 136 2.75 13.33 7.28
CA GLU A 136 3.14 12.35 8.31
C GLU A 136 2.53 10.97 8.10
N ARG A 137 1.69 10.78 7.08
CA ARG A 137 1.04 9.49 6.76
C ARG A 137 2.04 8.37 6.58
N ILE A 138 3.14 8.61 5.87
CA ILE A 138 4.21 7.62 5.72
C ILE A 138 4.76 7.15 7.06
N LYS A 139 4.91 8.03 8.06
CA LYS A 139 5.37 7.66 9.40
C LYS A 139 4.31 6.85 10.15
N THR A 140 3.04 7.22 10.05
CA THR A 140 1.93 6.46 10.68
C THR A 140 1.81 5.05 10.11
N VAL A 141 1.89 4.92 8.78
CA VAL A 141 1.89 3.61 8.11
C VAL A 141 3.11 2.82 8.56
N ALA A 142 4.31 3.42 8.57
CA ALA A 142 5.51 2.73 9.02
C ALA A 142 5.38 2.25 10.48
N ASP A 143 4.91 3.10 11.39
CA ASP A 143 4.67 2.73 12.79
C ASP A 143 3.68 1.56 12.90
N MET A 144 2.61 1.59 12.10
CA MET A 144 1.60 0.52 12.05
C MET A 144 2.17 -0.78 11.50
N LEU A 145 2.93 -0.76 10.39
CA LEU A 145 3.53 -1.95 9.79
C LEU A 145 4.61 -2.55 10.72
N ILE A 146 5.48 -1.73 11.30
CA ILE A 146 6.51 -2.16 12.24
C ILE A 146 5.87 -2.82 13.46
N LEU A 147 4.91 -2.16 14.11
CA LEU A 147 4.27 -2.69 15.32
C LEU A 147 3.51 -3.99 15.00
N SER A 148 2.79 -4.06 13.88
CA SER A 148 2.07 -5.29 13.48
C SER A 148 3.03 -6.46 13.31
N ASN A 149 4.18 -6.25 12.65
CA ASN A 149 5.15 -7.31 12.39
C ASN A 149 5.93 -7.72 13.64
N ILE A 150 6.24 -6.79 14.56
CA ILE A 150 6.84 -7.13 15.87
C ILE A 150 5.89 -8.01 16.68
N LEU A 151 4.61 -7.64 16.76
CA LEU A 151 3.60 -8.42 17.46
C LEU A 151 3.36 -9.78 16.78
N MET A 152 3.37 -9.83 15.45
CA MET A 152 3.32 -11.07 14.68
C MET A 152 4.50 -12.00 15.00
N ILE A 153 5.73 -11.49 15.09
CA ILE A 153 6.90 -12.30 15.50
C ILE A 153 6.66 -12.91 16.89
N LEU A 154 6.17 -12.12 17.86
CA LEU A 154 5.86 -12.61 19.19
C LEU A 154 4.83 -13.76 19.16
N LEU A 155 3.77 -13.61 18.36
CA LEU A 155 2.74 -14.65 18.18
C LEU A 155 3.29 -15.90 17.50
N ASN A 156 4.09 -15.75 16.45
CA ASN A 156 4.71 -16.86 15.73
C ASN A 156 5.68 -17.64 16.63
N MET A 157 6.48 -16.94 17.44
CA MET A 157 7.37 -17.57 18.41
C MET A 157 6.61 -18.34 19.48
N ALA A 158 5.49 -17.80 19.98
CA ALA A 158 4.62 -18.52 20.91
C ALA A 158 4.00 -19.79 20.29
N ALA A 159 3.63 -19.71 19.01
CA ALA A 159 3.07 -20.85 18.26
C ALA A 159 4.10 -21.97 18.03
N ILE A 160 5.31 -21.62 17.60
CA ILE A 160 6.34 -22.59 17.18
C ILE A 160 7.11 -23.13 18.38
N LEU A 161 7.50 -22.29 19.35
CA LEU A 161 8.35 -22.73 20.46
C LEU A 161 7.57 -23.34 21.64
N VAL A 162 6.28 -23.03 21.76
CA VAL A 162 5.48 -23.52 22.90
C VAL A 162 4.31 -24.39 22.43
N SER A 163 3.33 -23.83 21.70
CA SER A 163 2.28 -24.59 21.00
C SER A 163 1.42 -23.66 20.16
N GLY A 164 0.89 -24.16 19.04
CA GLY A 164 -0.08 -23.43 18.20
C GLY A 164 -1.29 -22.94 18.99
N ARG A 165 -1.79 -23.73 19.95
CA ARG A 165 -2.92 -23.37 20.83
C ARG A 165 -2.60 -22.19 21.74
N LEU A 166 -1.39 -22.13 22.30
CA LEU A 166 -0.95 -20.97 23.08
C LEU A 166 -0.84 -19.72 22.19
N GLY A 167 -0.21 -19.85 21.01
CA GLY A 167 -0.11 -18.76 20.04
C GLY A 167 -1.49 -18.18 19.68
N LEU A 168 -2.47 -19.06 19.45
CA LEU A 168 -3.87 -18.68 19.21
C LEU A 168 -4.49 -17.96 20.42
N ALA A 169 -4.32 -18.49 21.64
CA ALA A 169 -4.85 -17.86 22.86
C ALA A 169 -4.27 -16.45 23.08
N VAL A 170 -2.96 -16.27 22.90
CA VAL A 170 -2.30 -14.96 23.01
C VAL A 170 -2.82 -13.99 21.93
N SER A 171 -3.05 -14.47 20.71
CA SER A 171 -3.63 -13.65 19.64
C SER A 171 -5.07 -13.19 19.97
N MET A 172 -5.87 -14.03 20.63
CA MET A 172 -7.21 -13.65 21.10
C MET A 172 -7.16 -12.58 22.19
N ILE A 173 -6.18 -12.65 23.11
CA ILE A 173 -5.95 -11.59 24.09
C ILE A 173 -5.61 -10.27 23.39
N MET A 174 -4.79 -10.29 22.35
CA MET A 174 -4.50 -9.09 21.55
C MET A 174 -5.75 -8.52 20.87
N LEU A 175 -6.66 -9.36 20.37
CA LEU A 175 -7.95 -8.92 19.82
C LEU A 175 -8.87 -8.30 20.89
N ILE A 176 -8.89 -8.85 22.10
CA ILE A 176 -9.62 -8.28 23.24
C ILE A 176 -9.06 -6.89 23.57
N CYS A 177 -7.72 -6.75 23.65
CA CYS A 177 -7.09 -5.45 23.81
C CYS A 177 -7.45 -4.49 22.67
N ALA A 178 -7.44 -4.96 21.42
CA ALA A 178 -7.81 -4.17 20.24
C ALA A 178 -9.25 -3.65 20.35
N PHE A 179 -10.19 -4.50 20.81
CA PHE A 179 -11.58 -4.12 21.04
C PHE A 179 -11.69 -2.99 22.08
N PHE A 180 -11.03 -3.11 23.22
CA PHE A 180 -11.06 -2.07 24.26
C PHE A 180 -10.45 -0.75 23.80
N PHE A 181 -9.36 -0.79 23.04
CA PHE A 181 -8.78 0.42 22.44
C PHE A 181 -9.70 0.98 21.35
N ALA A 182 -10.33 0.14 20.54
CA ALA A 182 -11.24 0.56 19.47
C ALA A 182 -12.50 1.26 20.02
N LEU A 183 -12.98 0.90 21.22
CA LEU A 183 -14.07 1.61 21.89
C LEU A 183 -13.76 3.09 22.10
N ARG A 184 -12.49 3.44 22.32
CA ARG A 184 -12.01 4.81 22.54
C ARG A 184 -11.79 5.61 21.24
N LEU A 185 -11.94 4.99 20.06
CA LEU A 185 -11.77 5.71 18.80
C LEU A 185 -12.93 6.71 18.59
N PRO A 186 -12.64 7.97 18.21
CA PRO A 186 -13.66 8.97 17.97
C PRO A 186 -14.44 8.66 16.68
N THR A 187 -15.71 9.07 16.66
CA THR A 187 -16.62 8.90 15.50
C THR A 187 -17.06 10.24 14.92
N ASP A 188 -16.31 11.31 15.21
CA ASP A 188 -16.75 12.68 14.95
C ASP A 188 -17.26 12.85 13.53
N HIS A 189 -18.38 13.58 13.42
CA HIS A 189 -18.87 14.04 12.13
C HIS A 189 -17.81 15.00 11.60
N GLU A 190 -17.19 14.68 10.47
CA GLU A 190 -16.61 15.73 9.64
C GLU A 190 -17.77 16.71 9.37
N ALA A 191 -17.76 17.85 10.07
CA ALA A 191 -18.38 19.04 9.54
C ALA A 191 -17.76 19.17 8.15
N ILE A 192 -18.59 18.98 7.13
CA ILE A 192 -18.21 19.17 5.75
C ILE A 192 -17.81 20.64 5.68
N LEU A 193 -16.52 20.94 5.89
CA LEU A 193 -15.98 22.20 5.42
C LEU A 193 -16.35 22.21 3.93
N PRO A 194 -17.07 23.24 3.44
CA PRO A 194 -17.66 23.19 2.11
C PRO A 194 -16.53 22.95 1.12
N ALA A 195 -16.45 21.70 0.65
CA ALA A 195 -15.57 21.33 -0.43
C ALA A 195 -16.04 22.19 -1.60
N TYR A 196 -15.17 23.14 -1.95
CA TYR A 196 -15.23 24.01 -3.11
C TYR A 196 -16.12 23.40 -4.19
N ILE A 197 -17.28 24.03 -4.39
CA ILE A 197 -18.28 23.60 -5.36
C ILE A 197 -17.61 23.60 -6.74
N GLY A 198 -17.60 22.44 -7.38
CA GLY A 198 -17.29 22.28 -8.80
C GLY A 198 -15.90 21.77 -9.09
N ARG A 199 -15.74 20.45 -9.18
CA ARG A 199 -14.69 19.81 -9.99
C ARG A 199 -15.05 18.36 -10.29
N LYS A 200 -15.93 18.17 -11.29
CA LYS A 200 -16.27 16.85 -11.85
C LYS A 200 -15.12 16.24 -12.67
N GLU A 201 -14.06 16.99 -12.98
CA GLU A 201 -13.13 16.62 -14.07
C GLU A 201 -11.78 16.01 -13.64
N SER A 202 -11.45 15.93 -12.35
CA SER A 202 -10.20 15.26 -11.89
C SER A 202 -10.29 13.72 -11.82
N TYR A 203 -11.50 13.15 -11.97
CA TYR A 203 -11.77 11.72 -11.76
C TYR A 203 -11.04 10.79 -12.74
N VAL A 204 -10.83 11.24 -13.98
CA VAL A 204 -10.15 10.46 -15.04
C VAL A 204 -8.65 10.31 -14.75
N SER A 205 -8.02 11.35 -14.18
CA SER A 205 -6.60 11.33 -13.84
C SER A 205 -6.32 10.45 -12.60
N ILE A 206 -7.23 10.46 -11.61
CA ILE A 206 -7.10 9.66 -10.38
C ILE A 206 -7.29 8.17 -10.70
N THR A 207 -8.28 7.82 -11.51
CA THR A 207 -8.54 6.42 -11.89
C THR A 207 -7.33 5.82 -12.63
N ARG A 208 -6.74 6.59 -13.57
CA ARG A 208 -5.54 6.17 -14.28
C ARG A 208 -4.37 5.92 -13.32
N LEU A 209 -4.11 6.87 -12.41
CA LEU A 209 -3.05 6.74 -11.41
C LEU A 209 -3.26 5.50 -10.52
N LEU A 210 -4.49 5.24 -10.06
CA LEU A 210 -4.83 4.07 -9.26
C LEU A 210 -4.63 2.77 -10.04
N VAL A 211 -5.03 2.70 -11.31
CA VAL A 211 -4.83 1.50 -12.16
C VAL A 211 -3.35 1.20 -12.35
N PHE A 212 -2.52 2.20 -12.67
CA PHE A 212 -1.07 2.00 -12.80
C PHE A 212 -0.41 1.62 -11.47
N LEU A 213 -0.88 2.19 -10.35
CA LEU A 213 -0.43 1.79 -9.03
C LEU A 213 -0.81 0.33 -8.72
N CYS A 214 -2.05 -0.09 -9.01
CA CYS A 214 -2.48 -1.47 -8.84
C CYS A 214 -1.65 -2.43 -9.71
N LEU A 215 -1.39 -2.08 -10.98
CA LEU A 215 -0.53 -2.87 -11.86
C LEU A 215 0.89 -2.99 -11.29
N PHE A 216 1.43 -1.90 -10.76
CA PHE A 216 2.75 -1.88 -10.12
C PHE A 216 2.79 -2.79 -8.90
N ILE A 217 1.78 -2.70 -8.04
CA ILE A 217 1.66 -3.55 -6.84
C ILE A 217 1.52 -5.02 -7.24
N VAL A 218 0.68 -5.37 -8.22
CA VAL A 218 0.51 -6.77 -8.66
C VAL A 218 1.83 -7.34 -9.18
N ILE A 219 2.52 -6.61 -10.06
CA ILE A 219 3.76 -7.09 -10.69
C ILE A 219 4.82 -7.41 -9.64
N ILE A 220 4.93 -6.58 -8.60
CA ILE A 220 5.94 -6.81 -7.57
C ILE A 220 5.54 -7.87 -6.56
N THR A 221 4.26 -7.95 -6.18
CA THR A 221 3.80 -8.91 -5.16
C THR A 221 3.59 -10.32 -5.70
N ILE A 222 3.62 -10.51 -7.03
CA ILE A 222 3.78 -11.83 -7.65
C ILE A 222 5.03 -12.55 -7.13
N ASN A 223 6.14 -11.82 -6.94
CA ASN A 223 7.36 -12.41 -6.38
C ASN A 223 7.15 -12.89 -4.93
N SER A 224 6.33 -12.20 -4.15
CA SER A 224 5.96 -12.62 -2.79
C SER A 224 5.11 -13.89 -2.79
N GLY A 225 4.19 -14.06 -3.74
CA GLY A 225 3.44 -15.31 -3.90
C GLY A 225 4.34 -16.48 -4.28
N LEU A 226 5.28 -16.24 -5.20
CA LEU A 226 6.27 -17.23 -5.63
C LEU A 226 7.23 -17.63 -4.49
N MET A 227 7.57 -16.69 -3.61
CA MET A 227 8.38 -16.93 -2.42
C MET A 227 7.76 -18.00 -1.52
N TYR A 228 6.45 -17.95 -1.26
CA TYR A 228 5.77 -18.96 -0.42
C TYR A 228 5.82 -20.38 -1.02
N GLN A 229 5.83 -20.50 -2.36
CA GLN A 229 5.80 -21.80 -3.04
C GLN A 229 7.19 -22.36 -3.38
N VAL A 230 8.19 -21.51 -3.58
CA VAL A 230 9.51 -21.93 -4.08
C VAL A 230 10.62 -21.68 -3.06
N VAL A 231 10.63 -20.51 -2.41
CA VAL A 231 11.75 -20.09 -1.56
C VAL A 231 11.56 -20.60 -0.12
N ASN A 232 10.40 -20.36 0.48
CA ASN A 232 10.13 -20.74 1.87
C ASN A 232 10.26 -22.25 2.12
N PRO A 233 9.70 -23.13 1.27
CA PRO A 233 9.83 -24.59 1.47
C PRO A 233 11.29 -25.06 1.41
N ALA A 234 12.13 -24.42 0.60
CA ALA A 234 13.55 -24.78 0.48
C ALA A 234 14.37 -24.52 1.76
N PHE A 235 13.85 -23.68 2.68
CA PHE A 235 14.47 -23.37 3.97
C PHE A 235 13.65 -23.86 5.17
N ALA A 236 12.61 -24.66 4.96
CA ALA A 236 11.72 -25.14 6.03
C ALA A 236 12.48 -25.89 7.14
N HIS A 237 13.59 -26.57 6.82
CA HIS A 237 14.45 -27.26 7.78
C HIS A 237 15.14 -26.35 8.81
N LEU A 238 15.11 -25.02 8.62
CA LEU A 238 15.69 -24.02 9.53
C LEU A 238 14.61 -23.36 10.41
N GLU A 239 13.69 -24.15 10.97
CA GLU A 239 12.49 -23.68 11.71
C GLU A 239 12.79 -22.58 12.74
N TRP A 240 13.88 -22.73 13.51
CA TRP A 240 14.27 -21.72 14.48
C TRP A 240 14.57 -20.37 13.84
N LEU A 241 15.27 -20.34 12.70
CA LEU A 241 15.64 -19.08 12.04
C LEU A 241 14.47 -18.51 11.23
N THR A 242 13.71 -19.37 10.55
CA THR A 242 12.58 -18.97 9.71
C THR A 242 11.38 -18.45 10.51
N SER A 243 11.28 -18.76 11.80
CA SER A 243 10.17 -18.30 12.67
C SER A 243 10.18 -16.80 12.98
N TRP A 244 11.37 -16.20 13.18
CA TRP A 244 11.51 -14.80 13.61
C TRP A 244 12.32 -13.94 12.65
N TYR A 245 13.38 -14.48 12.04
CA TYR A 245 14.31 -13.66 11.25
C TYR A 245 13.67 -13.19 9.95
N TRP A 246 12.74 -13.96 9.40
CA TRP A 246 12.09 -13.65 8.12
C TRP A 246 11.54 -12.21 8.06
N ALA A 247 10.87 -11.75 9.12
CA ALA A 247 10.25 -10.42 9.19
C ALA A 247 11.22 -9.30 9.61
N LEU A 248 12.40 -9.61 10.14
CA LEU A 248 13.34 -8.62 10.69
C LEU A 248 13.90 -7.68 9.60
N PRO A 249 14.40 -8.16 8.44
CA PRO A 249 14.84 -7.29 7.35
C PRO A 249 13.75 -6.36 6.82
N TYR A 250 12.51 -6.85 6.75
CA TYR A 250 11.34 -6.05 6.37
C TYR A 250 11.11 -4.89 7.35
N ILE A 251 11.08 -5.19 8.65
CA ILE A 251 10.93 -4.17 9.72
C ILE A 251 12.07 -3.14 9.64
N MET A 252 13.30 -3.61 9.47
CA MET A 252 14.49 -2.74 9.40
C MET A 252 14.43 -1.80 8.19
N ALA A 253 14.03 -2.32 7.02
CA ALA A 253 13.86 -1.51 5.81
C ALA A 253 12.79 -0.42 6.00
N ILE A 254 11.64 -0.77 6.58
CA ILE A 254 10.58 0.22 6.89
C ILE A 254 11.09 1.26 7.89
N PHE A 255 11.81 0.85 8.93
CA PHE A 255 12.37 1.76 9.91
C PHE A 255 13.36 2.75 9.29
N ILE A 256 14.23 2.28 8.38
CA ILE A 256 15.16 3.13 7.63
C ILE A 256 14.38 4.13 6.78
N MET A 257 13.39 3.66 6.00
CA MET A 257 12.60 4.55 5.14
C MET A 257 11.75 5.55 5.91
N ARG A 258 11.23 5.17 7.09
CA ARG A 258 10.46 6.03 7.99
C ARG A 258 11.26 7.26 8.43
N ASN A 259 12.56 7.07 8.68
CA ASN A 259 13.46 8.11 9.20
C ASN A 259 14.23 8.84 8.10
N LEU A 260 14.06 8.43 6.84
CA LEU A 260 14.75 9.01 5.71
C LEU A 260 14.33 10.47 5.49
N SER A 261 15.33 11.36 5.39
CA SER A 261 15.09 12.76 5.07
C SER A 261 14.41 12.92 3.71
N ARG A 262 13.48 13.88 3.61
CA ARG A 262 12.79 14.25 2.36
C ARG A 262 13.74 14.67 1.23
N ARG A 263 15.00 15.02 1.55
CA ARG A 263 16.03 15.40 0.57
C ARG A 263 16.60 14.22 -0.22
N ILE A 264 16.46 12.99 0.27
CA ILE A 264 16.99 11.81 -0.43
C ILE A 264 16.02 11.43 -1.54
N ASN A 265 16.54 11.31 -2.77
CA ASN A 265 15.75 10.95 -3.92
C ASN A 265 15.28 9.49 -3.80
N ARG A 266 14.03 9.31 -3.41
CA ARG A 266 13.36 8.02 -3.18
C ARG A 266 13.40 7.09 -4.39
N THR A 267 13.56 7.62 -5.59
CA THR A 267 13.71 6.85 -6.83
C THR A 267 14.96 5.96 -6.80
N TYR A 268 16.10 6.42 -6.24
CA TYR A 268 17.30 5.58 -6.14
C TYR A 268 17.10 4.39 -5.19
N ILE A 269 16.34 4.58 -4.10
CA ILE A 269 16.06 3.53 -3.13
C ILE A 269 15.18 2.45 -3.75
N LEU A 270 14.23 2.83 -4.59
CA LEU A 270 13.42 1.87 -5.34
C LEU A 270 14.27 1.09 -6.34
N TYR A 271 15.22 1.72 -7.04
CA TYR A 271 16.15 0.99 -7.90
C TYR A 271 17.07 0.04 -7.12
N ALA A 272 17.52 0.45 -5.93
CA ALA A 272 18.26 -0.42 -5.03
C ALA A 272 17.41 -1.63 -4.61
N ALA A 273 16.12 -1.44 -4.31
CA ALA A 273 15.21 -2.53 -3.97
C ALA A 273 14.95 -3.49 -5.16
N ILE A 274 14.82 -3.00 -6.40
CA ILE A 274 14.81 -3.85 -7.61
C ILE A 274 16.07 -4.73 -7.66
N ALA A 275 17.25 -4.12 -7.47
CA ALA A 275 18.51 -4.87 -7.51
C ALA A 275 18.59 -5.91 -6.38
N MET A 276 18.11 -5.57 -5.18
CA MET A 276 18.03 -6.49 -4.04
C MET A 276 17.18 -7.72 -4.37
N ILE A 277 16.02 -7.58 -5.02
CA ILE A 277 15.20 -8.73 -5.47
C ILE A 277 15.97 -9.58 -6.48
N GLY A 278 16.63 -8.96 -7.46
CA GLY A 278 17.43 -9.71 -8.44
C GLY A 278 18.55 -10.51 -7.78
N PHE A 279 19.32 -9.87 -6.88
CA PHE A 279 20.40 -10.54 -6.16
C PHE A 279 19.90 -11.60 -5.17
N SER A 280 18.73 -11.43 -4.55
CA SER A 280 18.16 -12.45 -3.66
C SER A 280 17.89 -13.75 -4.41
N PHE A 281 17.31 -13.66 -5.61
CA PHE A 281 17.04 -14.84 -6.41
C PHE A 281 18.30 -15.45 -7.03
N ILE A 282 19.29 -14.64 -7.44
CA ILE A 282 20.59 -15.15 -7.91
C ILE A 282 21.29 -15.89 -6.77
N GLY A 283 21.28 -15.33 -5.55
CA GLY A 283 21.79 -15.98 -4.35
C GLY A 283 21.05 -17.28 -4.04
N PHE A 284 19.72 -17.29 -4.19
CA PHE A 284 18.90 -18.49 -4.00
C PHE A 284 19.22 -19.63 -4.97
N MET A 285 19.69 -19.32 -6.19
CA MET A 285 20.12 -20.35 -7.16
C MET A 285 21.57 -20.80 -6.96
N SER A 286 22.45 -19.87 -6.63
CA SER A 286 23.90 -20.08 -6.72
C SER A 286 24.51 -20.58 -5.41
N LEU A 287 23.86 -20.31 -4.27
CA LEU A 287 24.35 -20.67 -2.94
C LEU A 287 23.64 -21.94 -2.43
N GLY A 288 24.31 -22.67 -1.52
CA GLY A 288 23.74 -23.85 -0.87
C GLY A 288 22.53 -23.52 0.02
N ARG A 289 21.83 -24.53 0.55
CA ARG A 289 20.60 -24.34 1.35
C ARG A 289 20.82 -24.07 2.84
N GLY A 290 22.00 -23.58 3.23
CA GLY A 290 22.35 -23.35 4.64
C GLY A 290 21.83 -22.03 5.23
N ALA A 291 22.04 -21.85 6.54
CA ALA A 291 21.60 -20.67 7.29
C ALA A 291 22.18 -19.34 6.77
N ALA A 292 23.46 -19.32 6.36
CA ALA A 292 24.08 -18.12 5.78
C ALA A 292 23.38 -17.68 4.49
N THR A 293 23.04 -18.63 3.62
CA THR A 293 22.28 -18.35 2.40
C THR A 293 20.89 -17.82 2.73
N TYR A 294 20.20 -18.43 3.69
CA TYR A 294 18.89 -17.95 4.12
C TYR A 294 18.97 -16.50 4.59
N ILE A 295 19.96 -16.15 5.42
CA ILE A 295 20.17 -14.78 5.89
C ILE A 295 20.35 -13.82 4.72
N VAL A 296 21.21 -14.14 3.75
CA VAL A 296 21.47 -13.27 2.59
C VAL A 296 20.21 -13.12 1.71
N VAL A 297 19.61 -14.23 1.30
CA VAL A 297 18.44 -14.25 0.40
C VAL A 297 17.25 -13.56 1.06
N ASN A 298 16.96 -13.91 2.32
CA ASN A 298 15.84 -13.33 3.06
C ASN A 298 16.06 -11.83 3.31
N THR A 299 17.27 -11.41 3.69
CA THR A 299 17.55 -9.98 3.94
C THR A 299 17.34 -9.13 2.71
N LEU A 300 17.84 -9.57 1.56
CA LEU A 300 17.68 -8.86 0.30
C LEU A 300 16.20 -8.84 -0.13
N MET A 301 15.52 -9.98 -0.07
CA MET A 301 14.14 -10.10 -0.52
C MET A 301 13.16 -9.34 0.36
N LEU A 302 13.14 -9.60 1.68
CA LEU A 302 12.20 -8.98 2.63
C LEU A 302 12.55 -7.52 2.88
N GLY A 303 13.83 -7.14 2.80
CA GLY A 303 14.25 -5.75 2.82
C GLY A 303 13.69 -4.98 1.62
N ALA A 304 13.75 -5.55 0.42
CA ALA A 304 13.14 -4.95 -0.77
C ALA A 304 11.61 -4.84 -0.63
N CYS A 305 10.94 -5.91 -0.18
CA CYS A 305 9.49 -5.88 0.09
C CYS A 305 9.13 -4.76 1.07
N GLY A 306 9.89 -4.57 2.16
CA GLY A 306 9.65 -3.50 3.13
C GLY A 306 9.77 -2.10 2.52
N VAL A 307 10.75 -1.90 1.63
CA VAL A 307 10.91 -0.62 0.92
C VAL A 307 9.69 -0.30 0.07
N TYR A 308 9.26 -1.32 -0.65
CA TYR A 308 8.21 -1.26 -1.64
C TYR A 308 6.82 -1.09 -1.00
N ASP A 309 6.53 -1.87 0.04
CA ASP A 309 5.36 -1.74 0.89
C ASP A 309 5.17 -0.29 1.33
N LEU A 310 6.18 0.29 1.96
CA LEU A 310 6.05 1.65 2.46
C LEU A 310 5.90 2.67 1.32
N PHE A 311 6.51 2.42 0.15
CA PHE A 311 6.35 3.28 -1.01
C PHE A 311 4.91 3.34 -1.51
N TRP A 312 4.26 2.21 -1.84
CA TRP A 312 2.88 2.30 -2.35
C TRP A 312 1.86 2.64 -1.26
N TRP A 313 2.09 2.27 0.01
CA TRP A 313 1.26 2.77 1.10
C TRP A 313 1.34 4.29 1.24
N SER A 314 2.50 4.89 1.01
CA SER A 314 2.65 6.35 0.96
C SER A 314 1.83 6.94 -0.19
N VAL A 315 1.89 6.34 -1.38
CA VAL A 315 1.12 6.80 -2.55
C VAL A 315 -0.39 6.68 -2.30
N LEU A 316 -0.87 5.55 -1.75
CA LEU A 316 -2.27 5.37 -1.37
C LEU A 316 -2.70 6.39 -0.31
N GLY A 317 -1.83 6.69 0.66
CA GLY A 317 -2.04 7.70 1.69
C GLY A 317 -2.24 9.10 1.13
N GLU A 318 -1.51 9.48 0.07
CA GLU A 318 -1.72 10.74 -0.65
C GLU A 318 -3.05 10.75 -1.41
N MET A 319 -3.42 9.62 -2.01
CA MET A 319 -4.67 9.47 -2.76
C MET A 319 -5.96 9.53 -1.91
N LEU A 320 -5.87 9.38 -0.58
CA LEU A 320 -7.05 9.45 0.31
C LEU A 320 -7.77 10.81 0.27
N GLU A 321 -7.07 11.86 -0.18
CA GLU A 321 -7.62 13.20 -0.37
C GLU A 321 -8.46 13.33 -1.64
N LEU A 322 -8.19 12.47 -2.62
CA LEU A 322 -8.71 12.58 -3.97
C LEU A 322 -10.12 11.98 -4.13
N ASN A 323 -10.59 11.24 -3.12
CA ASN A 323 -11.89 10.60 -3.13
C ASN A 323 -12.67 10.91 -1.85
N LYS A 324 -14.00 11.01 -1.99
CA LYS A 324 -14.93 11.12 -0.87
C LYS A 324 -14.87 9.88 0.03
N ASN A 325 -14.64 8.70 -0.55
CA ASN A 325 -14.51 7.46 0.22
C ASN A 325 -13.04 7.00 0.30
N PRO A 326 -12.34 7.23 1.42
CA PRO A 326 -10.95 6.80 1.59
C PRO A 326 -10.79 5.27 1.63
N ALA A 327 -11.78 4.54 2.18
CA ALA A 327 -11.72 3.07 2.24
C ALA A 327 -11.75 2.42 0.85
N LYS A 328 -12.38 3.07 -0.14
CA LYS A 328 -12.38 2.60 -1.53
C LYS A 328 -10.99 2.68 -2.16
N ILE A 329 -10.27 3.78 -1.93
CA ILE A 329 -8.92 3.97 -2.48
C ILE A 329 -7.95 2.97 -1.85
N LEU A 330 -7.93 2.90 -0.52
CA LEU A 330 -7.03 1.98 0.18
C LEU A 330 -7.38 0.52 -0.12
N GLY A 331 -8.68 0.17 -0.14
CA GLY A 331 -9.17 -1.17 -0.44
C GLY A 331 -8.78 -1.66 -1.83
N ILE A 332 -8.99 -0.86 -2.88
CA ILE A 332 -8.58 -1.22 -4.25
C ILE A 332 -7.06 -1.38 -4.35
N GLY A 333 -6.29 -0.45 -3.77
CA GLY A 333 -4.83 -0.49 -3.77
C GLY A 333 -4.28 -1.74 -3.09
N LEU A 334 -4.75 -2.03 -1.87
CA LEU A 334 -4.28 -3.19 -1.10
C LEU A 334 -4.84 -4.51 -1.61
N SER A 335 -6.02 -4.53 -2.26
CA SER A 335 -6.50 -5.74 -2.95
C SER A 335 -5.57 -6.13 -4.10
N ALA A 336 -4.89 -5.17 -4.74
CA ALA A 336 -3.91 -5.46 -5.78
C ALA A 336 -2.69 -6.21 -5.22
N ASN A 337 -2.30 -5.92 -3.96
CA ASN A 337 -1.24 -6.66 -3.26
C ASN A 337 -1.64 -8.13 -3.09
N VAL A 338 -2.80 -8.38 -2.49
CA VAL A 338 -3.31 -9.75 -2.26
C VAL A 338 -3.52 -10.49 -3.58
N LEU A 339 -3.98 -9.80 -4.62
CA LEU A 339 -4.13 -10.37 -5.97
C LEU A 339 -2.77 -10.82 -6.53
N GLY A 340 -1.73 -10.01 -6.43
CA GLY A 340 -0.40 -10.41 -6.89
C GLY A 340 0.16 -11.59 -6.09
N VAL A 341 -0.03 -11.63 -4.76
CA VAL A 341 0.34 -12.80 -3.94
C VAL A 341 -0.41 -14.05 -4.38
N LEU A 342 -1.72 -13.96 -4.62
CA LEU A 342 -2.54 -15.07 -5.12
C LEU A 342 -2.06 -15.56 -6.49
N LEU A 343 -1.83 -14.65 -7.44
CA LEU A 343 -1.34 -14.99 -8.78
C LEU A 343 0.06 -15.62 -8.71
N GLY A 344 0.95 -15.07 -7.89
CA GLY A 344 2.28 -15.63 -7.66
C GLY A 344 2.22 -17.02 -7.03
N GLY A 345 1.31 -17.24 -6.08
CA GLY A 345 1.06 -18.55 -5.47
C GLY A 345 0.52 -19.57 -6.47
N LEU A 346 -0.42 -19.19 -7.33
CA LEU A 346 -0.94 -20.05 -8.40
C LEU A 346 0.15 -20.40 -9.43
N ILE A 347 0.95 -19.42 -9.84
CA ILE A 347 2.09 -19.63 -10.74
C ILE A 347 3.12 -20.56 -10.08
N GLY A 348 3.46 -20.33 -8.80
CA GLY A 348 4.37 -21.18 -8.03
C GLY A 348 3.88 -22.62 -7.93
N SER A 349 2.60 -22.81 -7.57
CA SER A 349 1.94 -24.11 -7.52
C SER A 349 1.98 -24.85 -8.86
N ALA A 350 1.73 -24.14 -9.96
CA ALA A 350 1.80 -24.71 -11.31
C ALA A 350 3.23 -25.12 -11.67
N ILE A 351 4.23 -24.33 -11.25
CA ILE A 351 5.66 -24.59 -11.47
C ILE A 351 6.16 -25.81 -10.67
N THR A 352 5.67 -26.01 -9.45
CA THR A 352 6.08 -27.11 -8.56
C THR A 352 5.25 -28.38 -8.74
N SER A 353 4.27 -28.38 -9.65
CA SER A 353 3.40 -29.53 -9.87
C SER A 353 4.18 -30.74 -10.41
N PRO A 354 3.98 -31.94 -9.84
CA PRO A 354 4.71 -33.15 -10.24
C PRO A 354 4.40 -33.64 -11.66
N ASN A 355 3.34 -33.12 -12.31
CA ASN A 355 2.96 -33.48 -13.69
C ASN A 355 3.63 -32.62 -14.78
N THR A 356 4.52 -31.70 -14.41
CA THR A 356 5.18 -30.82 -15.39
C THR A 356 6.47 -31.48 -15.91
N TYR A 357 6.57 -31.71 -17.22
CA TYR A 357 7.78 -32.16 -17.94
C TYR A 357 8.90 -31.09 -17.94
N ASN A 358 9.09 -30.34 -16.85
CA ASN A 358 10.02 -29.20 -16.80
C ASN A 358 11.25 -29.49 -15.91
N PRO A 359 12.46 -29.10 -16.36
CA PRO A 359 13.70 -29.59 -15.77
C PRO A 359 14.10 -28.95 -14.43
N ASN A 360 13.55 -27.78 -14.03
CA ASN A 360 13.83 -27.21 -12.71
C ASN A 360 12.82 -26.12 -12.27
N PRO A 361 12.00 -26.33 -11.22
CA PRO A 361 11.08 -25.33 -10.67
C PRO A 361 11.73 -23.99 -10.33
N THR A 362 12.99 -23.99 -9.87
CA THR A 362 13.69 -22.74 -9.53
C THR A 362 14.05 -21.91 -10.76
N LEU A 363 14.27 -22.53 -11.92
CA LEU A 363 14.55 -21.83 -13.17
C LEU A 363 13.30 -21.14 -13.72
N LEU A 364 12.13 -21.78 -13.62
CA LEU A 364 10.86 -21.17 -14.00
C LEU A 364 10.51 -19.98 -13.10
N ALA A 365 10.74 -20.13 -11.79
CA ALA A 365 10.57 -19.03 -10.84
C ALA A 365 11.45 -17.81 -11.21
N MET A 366 12.68 -18.06 -11.66
CA MET A 366 13.56 -17.00 -12.14
C MET A 366 13.05 -16.27 -13.36
N ILE A 367 12.41 -16.96 -14.31
CA ILE A 367 11.86 -16.31 -15.50
C ILE A 367 10.81 -15.28 -15.08
N VAL A 368 9.94 -15.64 -14.14
CA VAL A 368 8.93 -14.73 -13.58
C VAL A 368 9.61 -13.52 -12.94
N VAL A 369 10.63 -13.73 -12.10
CA VAL A 369 11.38 -12.65 -11.44
C VAL A 369 12.04 -11.74 -12.47
N CYS A 370 12.73 -12.28 -13.48
CA CYS A 370 13.35 -11.51 -14.55
C CYS A 370 12.33 -10.63 -15.29
N ILE A 371 11.14 -11.18 -15.59
CA ILE A 371 10.04 -10.40 -16.19
C ILE A 371 9.63 -9.26 -15.26
N THR A 372 9.45 -9.50 -13.96
CA THR A 372 9.11 -8.43 -13.00
C THR A 372 10.18 -7.33 -12.96
N LEU A 373 11.47 -7.69 -12.96
CA LEU A 373 12.58 -6.74 -12.92
C LEU A 373 12.65 -5.87 -14.18
N VAL A 374 12.28 -6.42 -15.34
CA VAL A 374 12.22 -5.65 -16.61
C VAL A 374 11.01 -4.70 -16.62
N LEU A 375 9.87 -5.12 -16.08
CA LEU A 375 8.64 -4.32 -16.08
C LEU A 375 8.62 -3.21 -15.03
N LEU A 376 9.35 -3.37 -13.92
CA LEU A 376 9.33 -2.43 -12.79
C LEU A 376 9.86 -1.02 -13.12
N PRO A 377 11.04 -0.83 -13.77
CA PRO A 377 11.56 0.49 -14.11
C PRO A 377 10.64 1.37 -14.98
N PRO A 378 10.09 0.91 -16.12
CA PRO A 378 9.21 1.74 -16.96
C PRO A 378 7.92 2.09 -16.22
N LEU A 379 7.38 1.14 -15.44
CA LEU A 379 6.18 1.36 -14.66
C LEU A 379 6.39 2.36 -13.52
N HIS A 380 7.53 2.30 -12.84
CA HIS A 380 7.92 3.30 -11.85
C HIS A 380 8.06 4.69 -12.48
N LYS A 381 8.75 4.79 -13.64
CA LYS A 381 8.89 6.06 -14.36
C LYS A 381 7.52 6.65 -14.70
N HIS A 382 6.61 5.84 -15.22
CA HIS A 382 5.27 6.28 -15.56
C HIS A 382 4.46 6.71 -14.34
N LEU A 383 4.50 5.92 -13.26
CA LEU A 383 3.83 6.22 -12.00
C LEU A 383 4.35 7.52 -11.37
N SER A 384 5.67 7.73 -11.37
CA SER A 384 6.31 8.96 -10.87
C SER A 384 5.87 10.18 -11.68
N LEU A 385 5.76 10.07 -13.00
CA LEU A 385 5.23 11.15 -13.85
C LEU A 385 3.78 11.48 -13.49
N LEU A 386 2.92 10.47 -13.35
CA LEU A 386 1.51 10.69 -12.99
C LEU A 386 1.38 11.32 -11.59
N LEU A 387 2.23 10.95 -10.63
CA LEU A 387 2.23 11.56 -9.29
C LEU A 387 2.64 13.02 -9.33
N LYS A 388 3.69 13.36 -10.09
CA LYS A 388 4.12 14.75 -10.28
C LYS A 388 3.05 15.59 -10.96
N ASP A 389 2.40 15.06 -11.99
CA ASP A 389 1.27 15.72 -12.65
C ASP A 389 0.17 16.06 -11.65
N HIS A 390 -0.23 15.09 -10.82
CA HIS A 390 -1.27 15.32 -9.82
C HIS A 390 -0.85 16.32 -8.74
N ALA A 391 0.36 16.19 -8.21
CA ALA A 391 0.88 17.09 -7.18
C ALA A 391 0.90 18.54 -7.70
N PHE A 392 1.45 18.76 -8.89
CA PHE A 392 1.48 20.08 -9.52
C PHE A 392 0.08 20.61 -9.79
N LEU A 393 -0.82 19.82 -10.36
CA LEU A 393 -2.19 20.27 -10.66
C LEU A 393 -2.96 20.63 -9.37
N SER A 394 -2.72 19.90 -8.28
CA SER A 394 -3.32 20.21 -6.98
C SER A 394 -2.80 21.55 -6.45
N GLU A 395 -1.48 21.74 -6.40
CA GLU A 395 -0.84 22.97 -5.93
C GLU A 395 -1.22 24.16 -6.81
N PHE A 396 -1.10 24.03 -8.13
CA PHE A 396 -1.45 25.06 -9.10
C PHE A 396 -2.91 25.50 -8.93
N SER A 397 -3.79 24.57 -8.57
CA SER A 397 -5.20 24.89 -8.37
C SER A 397 -5.55 25.55 -7.04
N GLU A 398 -4.69 25.43 -6.03
CA GLU A 398 -4.83 26.11 -4.74
C GLU A 398 -4.32 27.57 -4.81
N LEU A 399 -3.52 27.91 -5.82
CA LEU A 399 -3.06 29.27 -6.07
C LEU A 399 -4.22 30.22 -6.40
N SER A 400 -4.08 31.48 -5.99
CA SER A 400 -5.00 32.55 -6.40
C SER A 400 -4.96 32.75 -7.93
N ALA A 401 -6.03 33.29 -8.50
CA ALA A 401 -6.11 33.53 -9.96
C ALA A 401 -4.93 34.38 -10.47
N LYS A 402 -4.46 35.34 -9.67
CA LYS A 402 -3.33 36.23 -9.98
C LYS A 402 -1.99 35.48 -9.99
N GLU A 403 -1.81 34.51 -9.12
CA GLU A 403 -0.60 33.66 -9.09
C GLU A 403 -0.60 32.64 -10.23
N GLN A 404 -1.76 32.08 -10.57
CA GLN A 404 -1.92 31.21 -11.74
C GLN A 404 -1.57 31.95 -13.03
N GLU A 405 -2.08 33.17 -13.19
CA GLU A 405 -1.81 34.03 -14.35
C GLU A 405 -0.31 34.39 -14.41
N GLY A 406 0.30 34.75 -13.28
CA GLY A 406 1.74 35.01 -13.20
C GLY A 406 2.62 33.82 -13.56
N LYS A 407 2.24 32.58 -13.17
CA LYS A 407 2.95 31.36 -13.59
C LYS A 407 2.77 31.10 -15.08
N VAL A 408 1.57 31.26 -15.62
CA VAL A 408 1.28 31.07 -17.05
C VAL A 408 2.07 32.08 -17.90
N ASP A 409 2.14 33.34 -17.47
CA ASP A 409 2.89 34.39 -18.17
C ASP A 409 4.40 34.13 -18.23
N ARG A 410 4.95 33.49 -17.20
CA ARG A 410 6.35 33.05 -17.23
C ARG A 410 6.55 31.95 -18.27
N VAL A 411 5.63 30.98 -18.33
CA VAL A 411 5.68 29.87 -19.29
C VAL A 411 5.54 30.37 -20.74
N THR A 412 4.63 31.32 -20.98
CA THR A 412 4.45 31.90 -22.33
C THR A 412 5.72 32.62 -22.79
N ARG A 413 6.36 33.39 -21.91
CA ARG A 413 7.64 34.06 -22.22
C ARG A 413 8.79 33.07 -22.40
N PHE A 414 8.91 32.09 -21.52
CA PHE A 414 9.99 31.09 -21.59
C PHE A 414 9.90 30.25 -22.86
N GLY A 415 8.69 29.90 -23.31
CA GLY A 415 8.47 29.09 -24.51
C GLY A 415 8.25 29.87 -25.81
N ASN A 416 8.31 31.21 -25.80
CA ASN A 416 7.87 32.06 -26.92
C ASN A 416 6.51 31.60 -27.49
N LEU A 417 5.55 31.35 -26.61
CA LEU A 417 4.21 30.93 -26.98
C LEU A 417 3.43 32.12 -27.55
N SER A 418 2.70 31.88 -28.64
CA SER A 418 1.67 32.81 -29.11
C SER A 418 0.56 32.94 -28.07
N GLU A 419 -0.25 34.00 -28.17
CA GLU A 419 -1.37 34.23 -27.25
C GLU A 419 -2.31 33.01 -27.18
N ARG A 420 -2.62 32.38 -28.33
CA ARG A 420 -3.46 31.18 -28.40
C ARG A 420 -2.79 29.95 -27.78
N GLU A 421 -1.50 29.76 -28.01
CA GLU A 421 -0.74 28.70 -27.35
C GLU A 421 -0.66 28.92 -25.83
N GLY A 422 -0.55 30.17 -25.37
CA GLY A 422 -0.57 30.53 -23.97
C GLY A 422 -1.92 30.23 -23.29
N GLN A 423 -3.03 30.55 -23.97
CA GLN A 423 -4.37 30.19 -23.51
C GLN A 423 -4.54 28.67 -23.38
N VAL A 424 -4.08 27.91 -24.37
CA VAL A 424 -4.13 26.44 -24.33
C VAL A 424 -3.21 25.90 -23.23
N ALA A 425 -1.98 26.40 -23.10
CA ALA A 425 -1.03 26.02 -22.07
C ALA A 425 -1.59 26.27 -20.66
N SER A 426 -2.21 27.44 -20.42
CA SER A 426 -2.90 27.76 -19.16
C SER A 426 -3.94 26.70 -18.78
N ARG A 427 -4.79 26.31 -19.72
CA ARG A 427 -5.81 25.29 -19.46
C ARG A 427 -5.23 23.88 -19.31
N LEU A 428 -4.13 23.56 -19.98
CA LEU A 428 -3.37 22.32 -19.76
C LEU A 428 -2.80 22.27 -18.34
N LEU A 429 -2.24 23.38 -17.84
CA LEU A 429 -1.70 23.53 -16.48
C LEU A 429 -2.79 23.55 -15.41
N GLN A 430 -4.02 23.87 -15.78
CA GLN A 430 -5.22 23.68 -14.94
C GLN A 430 -5.75 22.23 -14.97
N GLY A 431 -5.12 21.34 -15.74
CA GLY A 431 -5.48 19.92 -15.83
C GLY A 431 -6.67 19.62 -16.74
N LYS A 432 -7.14 20.59 -17.53
CA LYS A 432 -8.33 20.43 -18.37
C LYS A 432 -8.10 19.46 -19.53
N THR A 433 -9.17 18.77 -19.92
CA THR A 433 -9.14 17.84 -21.07
C THR A 433 -9.19 18.61 -22.38
N TYR A 434 -8.73 18.01 -23.49
CA TYR A 434 -8.78 18.70 -24.80
C TYR A 434 -10.20 19.09 -25.19
N LYS A 435 -11.20 18.28 -24.82
CA LYS A 435 -12.61 18.58 -24.99
C LYS A 435 -13.06 19.80 -24.19
N THR A 436 -12.67 19.89 -22.92
CA THR A 436 -12.96 21.06 -22.07
C THR A 436 -12.31 22.31 -22.62
N ILE A 437 -11.03 22.22 -23.03
CA ILE A 437 -10.28 23.34 -23.63
C ILE A 437 -10.95 23.81 -24.92
N ALA A 438 -11.36 22.88 -25.77
CA ALA A 438 -12.08 23.16 -27.01
C ALA A 438 -13.37 23.94 -26.73
N GLY A 439 -14.16 23.49 -25.75
CA GLY A 439 -15.38 24.17 -25.33
C GLY A 439 -15.14 25.57 -24.76
N GLU A 440 -14.12 25.75 -23.92
CA GLU A 440 -13.83 27.03 -23.27
C GLU A 440 -13.20 28.08 -24.20
N LEU A 441 -12.41 27.63 -25.17
CA LEU A 441 -11.76 28.50 -26.14
C LEU A 441 -12.58 28.64 -27.43
N TYR A 442 -13.75 27.99 -27.51
CA TYR A 442 -14.63 27.97 -28.67
C TYR A 442 -13.91 27.51 -29.96
N ILE A 443 -13.12 26.44 -29.86
CA ILE A 443 -12.36 25.83 -30.96
C ILE A 443 -12.61 24.32 -31.04
N SER A 444 -12.21 23.67 -32.13
CA SER A 444 -12.34 22.20 -32.24
C SER A 444 -11.29 21.46 -31.39
N GLU A 445 -11.58 20.22 -30.97
CA GLU A 445 -10.60 19.36 -30.30
C GLU A 445 -9.34 19.12 -31.16
N ASN A 446 -9.48 19.10 -32.49
CA ASN A 446 -8.35 18.97 -33.41
C ASN A 446 -7.47 20.23 -33.39
N THR A 447 -8.08 21.42 -33.28
CA THR A 447 -7.37 22.68 -33.10
C THR A 447 -6.62 22.71 -31.77
N VAL A 448 -7.21 22.18 -30.69
CA VAL A 448 -6.50 22.01 -29.41
C VAL A 448 -5.31 21.09 -29.57
N LYS A 449 -5.47 19.92 -30.21
CA LYS A 449 -4.35 19.00 -30.48
C LYS A 449 -3.22 19.65 -31.28
N TYR A 450 -3.57 20.49 -32.26
CA TYR A 450 -2.60 21.28 -33.02
C TYR A 450 -1.80 22.22 -32.13
N TYR A 451 -2.48 23.05 -31.30
CA TYR A 451 -1.78 23.95 -30.38
C TYR A 451 -0.94 23.19 -29.35
N VAL A 452 -1.43 22.08 -28.80
CA VAL A 452 -0.67 21.23 -27.88
C VAL A 452 0.60 20.71 -28.55
N LYS A 453 0.51 20.24 -29.80
CA LYS A 453 1.67 19.75 -30.56
C LYS A 453 2.71 20.86 -30.76
N ASN A 454 2.27 22.08 -31.08
CA ASN A 454 3.18 23.22 -31.25
C ASN A 454 3.84 23.62 -29.93
N ILE A 455 3.07 23.70 -28.84
CA ILE A 455 3.58 23.95 -27.48
C ILE A 455 4.67 22.93 -27.16
N TYR A 456 4.37 21.64 -27.32
CA TYR A 456 5.32 20.57 -27.04
C TYR A 456 6.57 20.64 -27.91
N SER A 457 6.42 20.99 -29.20
CA SER A 457 7.55 21.20 -30.10
C SER A 457 8.43 22.37 -29.68
N LYS A 458 7.84 23.50 -29.23
CA LYS A 458 8.59 24.68 -28.77
C LYS A 458 9.40 24.41 -27.51
N PHE A 459 8.89 23.56 -26.63
CA PHE A 459 9.58 23.14 -25.41
C PHE A 459 10.48 21.90 -25.59
N GLY A 460 10.46 21.24 -26.76
CA GLY A 460 11.22 20.00 -26.99
C GLY A 460 10.73 18.82 -26.15
N ILE A 461 9.44 18.77 -25.84
CA ILE A 461 8.81 17.76 -24.97
C ILE A 461 7.77 16.94 -25.73
N GLN A 462 7.30 15.85 -25.13
CA GLN A 462 6.28 14.97 -25.71
C GLN A 462 5.03 14.84 -24.83
N SER A 463 5.05 15.39 -23.62
CA SER A 463 3.95 15.22 -22.67
C SER A 463 3.69 16.44 -21.80
N ARG A 464 2.46 16.56 -21.31
CA ARG A 464 2.07 17.56 -20.30
C ARG A 464 2.92 17.43 -19.03
N ALA A 465 3.28 16.20 -18.67
CA ALA A 465 4.11 15.93 -17.52
C ALA A 465 5.52 16.52 -17.65
N GLU A 466 6.08 16.48 -18.84
CA GLU A 466 7.35 17.14 -19.13
C GLU A 466 7.21 18.66 -19.11
N LEU A 467 6.09 19.22 -19.61
CA LEU A 467 5.79 20.65 -19.49
C LEU A 467 5.78 21.08 -18.02
N ILE A 468 5.10 20.33 -17.17
CA ILE A 468 5.05 20.55 -15.72
C ILE A 468 6.45 20.45 -15.10
N ASN A 469 7.26 19.46 -15.48
CA ASN A 469 8.63 19.33 -14.97
C ASN A 469 9.52 20.52 -15.38
N ILE A 470 9.34 21.09 -16.57
CA ILE A 470 10.07 22.29 -17.00
C ILE A 470 9.70 23.47 -16.08
N ILE A 471 8.42 23.65 -15.80
CA ILE A 471 7.91 24.73 -14.93
C ILE A 471 8.47 24.59 -13.51
N LEU A 472 8.43 23.37 -12.95
CA LEU A 472 8.96 23.09 -11.62
C LEU A 472 10.49 23.27 -11.53
N LYS A 473 11.22 23.00 -12.62
CA LYS A 473 12.67 23.24 -12.66
C LYS A 473 13.01 24.73 -12.73
N ASP A 474 12.25 25.51 -13.48
CA ASP A 474 12.45 26.96 -13.57
C ASP A 474 12.26 27.65 -12.21
N GLU A 475 11.27 27.22 -11.42
CA GLU A 475 11.03 27.71 -10.05
C GLU A 475 12.22 27.47 -9.10
N ASN A 476 12.85 26.29 -9.14
CA ASN A 476 14.02 26.02 -8.31
C ASN A 476 15.25 26.81 -8.76
N THR A 477 15.35 27.17 -10.03
CA THR A 477 16.50 27.92 -10.57
C THR A 477 16.41 29.42 -10.27
N THR A 478 15.22 29.94 -9.96
CA THR A 478 14.99 31.34 -9.56
C THR A 478 15.12 31.58 -8.05
N ILE A 479 15.14 30.52 -7.22
CA ILE A 479 15.30 30.62 -5.75
C ILE A 479 16.77 30.56 -5.33
N ASP A 480 17.66 29.99 -6.17
CA ASP A 480 19.12 29.93 -5.95
C ASP A 480 19.89 31.14 -6.52
N LYS A 481 19.20 32.23 -6.87
CA LYS A 481 19.78 33.55 -7.19
C LYS A 481 19.23 34.59 -6.24
#